data_AF-A0A7W7VAV2-F1
#
_entry.id   AF-A0A7W7VAV2-F1
#
_cell.length_a   1.000
_cell.length_b   1.000
_cell.length_c   1.000
_cell.angle_alpha   90.00
_cell.angle_beta   90.00
_cell.angle_gamma   90.00
#
_symmetry.space_group_name_H-M   'P 1'
#
loop_
_entity.id
_entity.type
_entity.pdbx_description
1 polymer ?
#
loop_
_entity_poly.entity_id
_entity_poly.type
_entity_poly.pdbx_seq_one_letter_code
_entity_poly.pdbx_strand_id
1 'polypeptide(L)'
;MTIADWPRTAAEPDPETAPPAAVSGTPKPVSRTPDIVSDAPRSVSETESGTGTKPSEGKLTRTQKWTAGAIVAAALALAGIGLYLSFEHVAQFAFKELRFSSLGKGQLFAVGVDVGIMVMIAVDLLMAWLKRPISWIRYPVWLLTAATVVLNAASGAPEGSWKLLDYVAAGAHGVVPVLFIMVVELGRTSIDRVVRPDQAERDSIPWLRWVLAPVATARIFRRMRLWGVTSYPEMIRRDQELIAYEQWLKRKHEGDLSEASEEELLPMRMAPYGYTVAQALAMPDEQERAAQEREEEAERRRLDAETRSEVAKAKSEAERLRAKGEVEAVRAEVDGQTGQARAHARAQVSAAERAAALEQEALDQALIAEARTREAEAERKEAQERQAKAEADLRAAELEHQAAQKRKEAAEADRIAAVEAQAIETQAIAEARRAAAEADKAAAETERAAAETRRAAAEADRRKAEEERRQAIALADAARAQKEAAEAERAAAETRRAAAEIERRAVEAEDAAKLKPRERAVRRVARMILVAADGVADRLPLADIQHELGVASPSTASEYRQEAAELLAGGYRP
;
A
#
# COMPACT_ATOMS: atom_id res chain seq x y z
N MET A 1 -63.86 -2.61 11.54
CA MET A 1 -64.37 -2.41 12.92
C MET A 1 -63.25 -2.83 13.85
N THR A 2 -62.79 -2.06 14.85
CA THR A 2 -63.08 -0.67 15.32
C THR A 2 -61.87 -0.25 16.18
N ILE A 3 -61.37 1.00 16.13
CA ILE A 3 -61.67 2.11 17.08
C ILE A 3 -61.60 1.66 18.56
N ALA A 4 -60.77 2.20 19.47
CA ALA A 4 -59.82 3.33 19.44
C ALA A 4 -58.42 2.91 20.00
N ASP A 5 -57.43 3.73 20.38
CA ASP A 5 -57.45 4.93 21.23
C ASP A 5 -56.32 5.96 20.96
N TRP A 6 -56.52 7.21 21.41
CA TRP A 6 -55.54 8.31 21.35
C TRP A 6 -55.87 9.42 22.37
N PRO A 7 -54.92 9.86 23.23
CA PRO A 7 -55.00 11.14 23.94
C PRO A 7 -54.10 12.24 23.34
N ARG A 8 -54.65 13.44 23.18
CA ARG A 8 -53.90 14.72 23.12
C ARG A 8 -53.73 15.26 24.57
N THR A 9 -53.06 16.35 24.93
CA THR A 9 -52.52 17.52 24.18
C THR A 9 -51.36 18.15 24.96
N ALA A 10 -50.75 19.20 24.39
CA ALA A 10 -49.68 20.03 24.92
C ALA A 10 -49.84 20.61 26.35
N ALA A 11 -48.71 21.04 26.92
CA ALA A 11 -48.60 22.11 27.91
C ALA A 11 -47.57 23.15 27.40
N GLU A 12 -47.83 24.44 27.62
CA GLU A 12 -46.97 25.57 27.24
C GLU A 12 -46.27 26.18 28.49
N PRO A 13 -45.26 27.05 28.33
CA PRO A 13 -44.38 27.47 29.43
C PRO A 13 -44.95 28.60 30.31
N ASP A 14 -44.42 28.71 31.53
CA ASP A 14 -44.77 29.73 32.53
C ASP A 14 -43.76 30.92 32.51
N PRO A 15 -44.17 32.20 32.69
CA PRO A 15 -43.30 33.36 32.43
C PRO A 15 -43.02 34.31 33.63
N GLU A 16 -41.84 34.94 33.66
CA GLU A 16 -41.57 36.28 34.25
C GLU A 16 -40.28 36.83 33.58
N THR A 17 -40.14 38.02 32.98
CA THR A 17 -40.50 39.42 33.35
C THR A 17 -39.49 40.01 34.37
N ALA A 18 -38.74 41.12 34.16
CA ALA A 18 -38.48 42.01 33.01
C ALA A 18 -37.17 42.86 33.28
N PRO A 19 -36.93 44.12 32.78
CA PRO A 19 -36.22 44.37 31.51
C PRO A 19 -34.99 45.38 31.63
N PRO A 20 -34.65 46.36 30.74
CA PRO A 20 -33.27 46.47 30.20
C PRO A 20 -32.61 47.89 30.14
N ALA A 21 -31.45 48.00 29.47
CA ALA A 21 -30.88 49.21 28.84
C ALA A 21 -30.24 48.81 27.48
N ALA A 22 -30.36 49.49 26.32
CA ALA A 22 -30.27 50.92 25.94
C ALA A 22 -28.80 51.43 25.91
N VAL A 23 -28.28 52.20 24.93
CA VAL A 23 -28.79 52.84 23.67
C VAL A 23 -27.55 53.37 22.85
N SER A 24 -27.48 53.72 21.54
CA SER A 24 -28.31 53.61 20.31
C SER A 24 -27.47 53.96 19.04
N GLY A 25 -27.97 53.68 17.82
CA GLY A 25 -27.57 54.34 16.54
C GLY A 25 -26.43 53.69 15.71
N THR A 26 -26.33 53.81 14.38
CA THR A 26 -27.15 54.52 13.34
C THR A 26 -26.98 53.82 11.94
N PRO A 27 -27.77 54.12 10.88
CA PRO A 27 -28.06 53.14 9.81
C PRO A 27 -27.25 53.18 8.49
N LYS A 28 -27.45 52.10 7.71
CA LYS A 28 -27.14 51.79 6.28
C LYS A 28 -27.03 52.98 5.29
N PRO A 29 -26.27 52.76 4.19
CA PRO A 29 -26.93 52.50 2.89
C PRO A 29 -26.66 51.09 2.31
N VAL A 30 -27.22 50.79 1.14
CA VAL A 30 -27.26 49.45 0.50
C VAL A 30 -26.80 49.55 -0.97
N SER A 31 -25.98 48.61 -1.46
CA SER A 31 -26.07 48.09 -2.85
C SER A 31 -25.00 47.05 -3.25
N ARG A 32 -25.47 45.83 -3.60
CA ARG A 32 -25.08 44.91 -4.70
C ARG A 32 -24.75 43.46 -4.32
N THR A 33 -25.57 42.57 -4.89
CA THR A 33 -25.37 41.17 -5.35
C THR A 33 -24.66 40.13 -4.47
N PRO A 34 -25.15 38.87 -4.43
CA PRO A 34 -24.59 37.82 -3.58
C PRO A 34 -23.42 37.08 -4.26
N ASP A 35 -22.31 36.94 -3.53
CA ASP A 35 -21.33 35.88 -3.77
C ASP A 35 -21.75 34.55 -3.09
N ILE A 36 -21.12 33.46 -3.53
CA ILE A 36 -21.55 32.09 -3.25
C ILE A 36 -21.26 31.70 -1.79
N VAL A 37 -22.24 31.06 -1.15
CA VAL A 37 -22.14 30.56 0.23
C VAL A 37 -21.11 29.44 0.32
N SER A 38 -20.24 29.50 1.33
CA SER A 38 -19.20 28.49 1.59
C SER A 38 -19.77 27.09 1.83
N ASP A 39 -19.20 26.10 1.15
CA ASP A 39 -19.52 24.68 1.39
C ASP A 39 -18.98 24.21 2.75
N ALA A 40 -19.64 23.24 3.37
CA ALA A 40 -19.29 22.75 4.70
C ALA A 40 -18.06 21.82 4.67
N PRO A 41 -17.21 21.83 5.72
CA PRO A 41 -16.10 20.90 5.81
C PRO A 41 -16.62 19.45 5.92
N ARG A 42 -16.52 18.69 4.82
CA ARG A 42 -16.82 17.24 4.83
C ARG A 42 -15.83 16.51 5.74
N SER A 43 -16.27 16.22 6.96
CA SER A 43 -15.62 15.25 7.84
C SER A 43 -15.77 13.83 7.27
N VAL A 44 -14.96 13.50 6.27
CA VAL A 44 -14.85 12.12 5.77
C VAL A 44 -14.02 11.34 6.78
N SER A 45 -14.69 10.49 7.56
CA SER A 45 -14.03 9.57 8.48
C SER A 45 -13.26 8.50 7.69
N GLU A 46 -11.98 8.75 7.40
CA GLU A 46 -11.06 7.68 7.02
C GLU A 46 -11.05 6.64 8.14
N THR A 47 -11.66 5.48 7.85
CA THR A 47 -11.64 4.36 8.77
C THR A 47 -10.29 3.68 8.60
N GLU A 48 -9.39 3.85 9.58
CA GLU A 48 -8.04 3.26 9.56
C GLU A 48 -8.12 1.74 9.35
N SER A 49 -7.90 1.29 8.11
CA SER A 49 -7.73 -0.12 7.79
C SER A 49 -6.34 -0.56 8.22
N GLY A 50 -6.17 -0.74 9.53
CA GLY A 50 -4.89 -0.99 10.16
C GLY A 50 -4.28 -2.34 9.76
N THR A 51 -3.33 -2.31 8.81
CA THR A 51 -2.01 -2.97 8.88
C THR A 51 -1.00 -2.34 7.90
N GLY A 52 -1.03 -1.01 7.72
CA GLY A 52 -0.11 -0.29 6.83
C GLY A 52 1.31 -0.12 7.39
N THR A 53 1.98 -1.21 7.79
CA THR A 53 3.34 -1.17 8.35
C THR A 53 4.38 -0.92 7.26
N LYS A 54 4.58 0.37 6.92
CA LYS A 54 5.70 0.85 6.10
C LYS A 54 6.99 0.14 6.50
N PRO A 55 7.70 -0.55 5.58
CA PRO A 55 8.80 -1.42 5.94
C PRO A 55 9.97 -0.61 6.52
N SER A 56 10.28 -0.82 7.81
CA SER A 56 11.51 -0.28 8.37
C SER A 56 12.69 -1.14 7.91
N GLU A 57 13.68 -0.54 7.23
CA GLU A 57 14.97 -1.19 6.89
C GLU A 57 15.89 -1.38 8.12
N GLY A 58 15.29 -1.73 9.26
CA GLY A 58 15.99 -1.99 10.51
C GLY A 58 16.77 -3.30 10.45
N LYS A 59 18.09 -3.19 10.24
CA LYS A 59 19.02 -4.32 10.43
C LYS A 59 18.80 -4.92 11.83
N LEU A 60 18.42 -6.20 11.89
CA LEU A 60 18.05 -6.90 13.13
C LEU A 60 19.05 -6.63 14.26
N THR A 61 18.53 -6.20 15.42
CA THR A 61 19.32 -5.91 16.61
C THR A 61 20.00 -7.16 17.14
N ARG A 62 21.06 -7.00 17.95
CA ARG A 62 21.78 -8.13 18.56
C ARG A 62 20.84 -9.04 19.36
N THR A 63 19.88 -8.46 20.08
CA THR A 63 18.83 -9.17 20.81
C THR A 63 17.91 -9.93 19.85
N GLN A 64 17.38 -9.29 18.81
CA GLN A 64 16.51 -9.95 17.82
C GLN A 64 17.22 -11.13 17.12
N LYS A 65 18.52 -11.01 16.80
CA LYS A 65 19.31 -12.11 16.24
C LYS A 65 19.45 -13.29 17.21
N TRP A 66 19.68 -13.02 18.49
CA TRP A 66 19.75 -14.06 19.51
C TRP A 66 18.39 -14.73 19.75
N THR A 67 17.30 -13.95 19.83
CA THR A 67 15.92 -14.46 19.91
C THR A 67 15.55 -15.32 18.70
N ALA A 68 15.91 -14.90 17.48
CA ALA A 68 15.68 -15.69 16.27
C ALA A 68 16.48 -17.01 16.30
N GLY A 69 17.75 -16.98 16.74
CA GLY A 69 18.54 -18.19 16.96
C GLY A 69 17.94 -19.14 18.00
N ALA A 70 17.42 -18.61 19.11
CA ALA A 70 16.72 -19.39 20.13
C ALA A 70 15.41 -20.00 19.61
N ILE A 71 14.63 -19.28 18.80
CA ILE A 71 13.43 -19.80 18.14
C ILE A 71 13.78 -20.94 17.17
N VAL A 72 14.84 -20.80 16.37
CA VAL A 72 15.30 -21.87 15.47
C VAL A 72 15.78 -23.09 16.26
N ALA A 73 16.53 -22.90 17.36
CA ALA A 73 16.95 -24.00 18.23
C ALA A 73 15.75 -24.72 18.89
N ALA A 74 14.74 -23.97 19.36
CA ALA A 74 13.50 -24.53 19.90
C ALA A 74 12.68 -25.27 18.83
N ALA A 75 12.64 -24.76 17.60
CA ALA A 75 11.98 -25.42 16.47
C ALA A 75 12.65 -26.75 16.10
N LEU A 76 13.98 -26.80 16.10
CA LEU A 76 14.76 -28.02 15.86
C LEU A 76 14.59 -29.03 17.02
N ALA A 77 14.52 -28.57 18.27
CA ALA A 77 14.22 -29.42 19.41
C ALA A 77 12.80 -30.00 19.35
N LEU A 78 11.80 -29.17 19.01
CA LEU A 78 10.40 -29.61 18.83
C LEU A 78 10.28 -30.59 17.65
N ALA A 79 11.01 -30.37 16.56
CA ALA A 79 11.11 -31.31 15.45
C ALA A 79 11.68 -32.66 15.90
N GLY A 80 12.79 -32.67 16.65
CA GLY A 80 13.40 -33.90 17.18
C GLY A 80 12.51 -34.65 18.18
N ILE A 81 11.77 -33.92 19.03
CA ILE A 81 10.80 -34.48 19.97
C ILE A 81 9.60 -35.08 19.21
N GLY A 82 9.06 -34.36 18.24
CA GLY A 82 7.97 -34.83 17.38
C GLY A 82 8.36 -36.07 16.58
N LEU A 83 9.56 -36.07 16.00
CA LEU A 83 10.16 -37.21 15.30
C LEU A 83 10.24 -38.46 16.20
N TYR A 84 10.80 -38.31 17.41
CA TYR A 84 10.95 -39.39 18.38
C TYR A 84 9.60 -39.99 18.81
N LEU A 85 8.62 -39.14 19.14
CA LEU A 85 7.27 -39.57 19.51
C LEU A 85 6.52 -40.22 18.33
N SER A 86 6.60 -39.63 17.13
CA SER A 86 5.97 -40.11 15.90
C SER A 86 6.46 -41.52 15.53
N PHE A 87 7.77 -41.76 15.61
CA PHE A 87 8.37 -43.03 15.18
C PHE A 87 7.79 -44.27 15.85
N GLU A 88 7.59 -44.27 17.17
CA GLU A 88 7.09 -45.47 17.86
C GLU A 88 5.62 -45.77 17.52
N HIS A 89 4.81 -44.73 17.34
CA HIS A 89 3.38 -44.82 17.04
C HIS A 89 3.15 -45.21 15.57
N VAL A 90 3.78 -44.50 14.62
CA VAL A 90 3.70 -44.80 13.18
C VAL A 90 4.32 -46.16 12.86
N ALA A 91 5.41 -46.58 13.52
CA ALA A 91 5.99 -47.90 13.30
C ALA A 91 5.07 -49.04 13.77
N GLN A 92 4.42 -48.89 14.93
CA GLN A 92 3.45 -49.87 15.40
C GLN A 92 2.22 -49.94 14.48
N PHE A 93 1.71 -48.79 14.01
CA PHE A 93 0.61 -48.77 13.04
C PHE A 93 1.01 -49.40 11.70
N ALA A 94 2.21 -49.11 11.19
CA ALA A 94 2.71 -49.70 9.95
C ALA A 94 2.91 -51.22 10.05
N PHE A 95 3.32 -51.71 11.23
CA PHE A 95 3.45 -53.15 11.50
C PHE A 95 2.08 -53.84 11.62
N LYS A 96 1.15 -53.29 12.41
CA LYS A 96 -0.18 -53.87 12.67
C LYS A 96 -1.13 -53.75 11.47
N GLU A 97 -1.39 -52.52 11.02
CA GLU A 97 -2.45 -52.21 10.05
C GLU A 97 -1.95 -52.25 8.60
N LEU A 98 -0.78 -51.64 8.33
CA LEU A 98 -0.18 -51.66 6.97
C LEU A 98 0.58 -52.96 6.67
N ARG A 99 0.55 -53.95 7.58
CA ARG A 99 1.10 -55.30 7.42
C ARG A 99 2.58 -55.37 7.02
N PHE A 100 3.40 -54.40 7.46
CA PHE A 100 4.85 -54.45 7.20
C PHE A 100 5.47 -55.67 7.88
N SER A 101 6.35 -56.40 7.17
CA SER A 101 6.80 -57.73 7.61
C SER A 101 7.68 -57.79 8.88
N SER A 102 7.99 -56.64 9.50
CA SER A 102 8.62 -56.53 10.81
C SER A 102 8.51 -55.10 11.34
N LEU A 103 8.52 -54.94 12.67
CA LEU A 103 8.48 -53.63 13.34
C LEU A 103 9.61 -52.71 12.86
N GLY A 104 10.82 -53.25 12.64
CA GLY A 104 11.97 -52.51 12.11
C GLY A 104 11.76 -51.95 10.68
N LYS A 105 10.94 -52.59 9.84
CA LYS A 105 10.55 -52.02 8.55
C LYS A 105 9.50 -50.91 8.70
N GLY A 106 8.60 -51.03 9.69
CA GLY A 106 7.69 -49.94 10.07
C GLY A 106 8.44 -48.71 10.60
N GLN A 107 9.47 -48.92 11.43
CA GLN A 107 10.39 -47.87 11.88
C GLN A 107 11.12 -47.21 10.70
N LEU A 108 11.69 -48.01 9.79
CA LEU A 108 12.37 -47.48 8.60
C LEU A 108 11.43 -46.67 7.69
N PHE A 109 10.17 -47.07 7.57
CA PHE A 109 9.14 -46.33 6.84
C PHE A 109 8.82 -44.99 7.50
N ALA A 110 8.58 -44.96 8.82
CA ALA A 110 8.33 -43.72 9.56
C ALA A 110 9.53 -42.74 9.46
N VAL A 111 10.76 -43.24 9.63
CA VAL A 111 12.00 -42.49 9.41
C VAL A 111 12.06 -41.94 7.98
N GLY A 112 11.75 -42.74 6.98
CA GLY A 112 11.77 -42.32 5.57
C GLY A 112 10.77 -41.21 5.25
N VAL A 113 9.56 -41.26 5.80
CA VAL A 113 8.53 -40.22 5.63
C VAL A 113 8.95 -38.91 6.27
N ASP A 114 9.31 -38.92 7.56
CA ASP A 114 9.61 -37.68 8.28
C ASP A 114 10.95 -37.06 7.83
N VAL A 115 11.95 -37.87 7.43
CA VAL A 115 13.18 -37.36 6.77
C VAL A 115 12.85 -36.78 5.39
N GLY A 116 11.94 -37.39 4.62
CA GLY A 116 11.44 -36.83 3.36
C GLY A 116 10.81 -35.46 3.53
N ILE A 117 9.91 -35.32 4.52
CA ILE A 117 9.32 -34.03 4.93
C ILE A 117 10.44 -33.02 5.29
N MET A 118 11.40 -33.42 6.12
CA MET A 118 12.50 -32.56 6.58
C MET A 118 13.36 -32.04 5.41
N VAL A 119 13.71 -32.90 4.46
CA VAL A 119 14.50 -32.53 3.26
C VAL A 119 13.71 -31.61 2.33
N MET A 120 12.42 -31.89 2.11
CA MET A 120 11.56 -31.03 1.28
C MET A 120 11.38 -29.64 1.90
N ILE A 121 11.21 -29.56 3.22
CA ILE A 121 11.19 -28.30 3.97
C ILE A 121 12.53 -27.56 3.87
N ALA A 122 13.66 -28.24 4.03
CA ALA A 122 14.98 -27.62 3.92
C ALA A 122 15.24 -27.04 2.51
N VAL A 123 14.87 -27.77 1.45
CA VAL A 123 14.92 -27.29 0.06
C VAL A 123 14.00 -26.09 -0.15
N ASP A 124 12.77 -26.14 0.38
CA ASP A 124 11.77 -25.08 0.21
C ASP A 124 12.19 -23.76 0.91
N LEU A 125 12.77 -23.84 2.12
CA LEU A 125 13.36 -22.69 2.83
C LEU A 125 14.62 -22.16 2.12
N LEU A 126 15.50 -23.04 1.64
CA LEU A 126 16.67 -22.65 0.86
C LEU A 126 16.25 -21.91 -0.42
N MET A 127 15.24 -22.41 -1.14
CA MET A 127 14.74 -21.78 -2.36
C MET A 127 14.04 -20.44 -2.08
N ALA A 128 13.39 -20.27 -0.93
CA ALA A 128 12.91 -18.96 -0.47
C ALA A 128 14.07 -17.98 -0.21
N TRP A 129 15.12 -18.43 0.49
CA TRP A 129 16.34 -17.64 0.73
C TRP A 129 17.05 -17.23 -0.58
N LEU A 130 17.05 -18.11 -1.59
CA LEU A 130 17.62 -17.85 -2.92
C LEU A 130 16.71 -16.98 -3.83
N LYS A 131 15.73 -16.26 -3.27
CA LYS A 131 14.72 -15.43 -3.99
C LYS A 131 13.85 -16.19 -5.01
N ARG A 132 13.87 -17.53 -5.02
CA ARG A 132 13.20 -18.42 -5.99
C ARG A 132 12.25 -19.45 -5.32
N PRO A 133 11.33 -19.06 -4.42
CA PRO A 133 10.51 -20.02 -3.67
C PRO A 133 9.63 -20.89 -4.58
N ILE A 134 9.72 -22.21 -4.38
CA ILE A 134 8.99 -23.20 -5.17
C ILE A 134 7.64 -23.49 -4.51
N SER A 135 6.64 -22.65 -4.80
CA SER A 135 5.31 -22.68 -4.16
C SER A 135 4.48 -23.96 -4.38
N TRP A 136 4.99 -24.98 -5.09
CA TRP A 136 4.33 -26.29 -5.20
C TRP A 136 4.85 -27.34 -4.20
N ILE A 137 6.09 -27.23 -3.69
CA ILE A 137 6.68 -28.24 -2.75
C ILE A 137 5.85 -28.38 -1.47
N ARG A 138 5.21 -27.28 -1.05
CA ARG A 138 4.28 -27.24 0.09
C ARG A 138 3.14 -28.26 -0.01
N TYR A 139 2.61 -28.57 -1.20
CA TYR A 139 1.44 -29.45 -1.32
C TYR A 139 1.74 -30.91 -0.91
N PRO A 140 2.79 -31.57 -1.43
CA PRO A 140 3.18 -32.88 -0.91
C PRO A 140 3.75 -32.82 0.52
N VAL A 141 4.37 -31.72 0.98
CA VAL A 141 4.71 -31.56 2.42
C VAL A 141 3.44 -31.58 3.27
N TRP A 142 2.45 -30.75 2.98
CA TRP A 142 1.19 -30.69 3.73
C TRP A 142 0.41 -32.02 3.65
N LEU A 143 0.44 -32.71 2.51
CA LEU A 143 -0.17 -34.03 2.35
C LEU A 143 0.51 -35.10 3.23
N LEU A 144 1.85 -35.13 3.24
CA LEU A 144 2.61 -36.07 4.07
C LEU A 144 2.46 -35.73 5.56
N THR A 145 2.53 -34.45 5.95
CA THR A 145 2.29 -34.03 7.34
C THR A 145 0.85 -34.36 7.78
N ALA A 146 -0.16 -34.13 6.93
CA ALA A 146 -1.54 -34.52 7.23
C ALA A 146 -1.68 -36.04 7.39
N ALA A 147 -0.98 -36.84 6.58
CA ALA A 147 -0.92 -38.29 6.76
C ALA A 147 -0.26 -38.67 8.11
N THR A 148 0.89 -38.08 8.47
CA THR A 148 1.54 -38.29 9.78
C THR A 148 0.63 -37.88 10.94
N VAL A 149 -0.11 -36.78 10.84
CA VAL A 149 -1.11 -36.36 11.85
C VAL A 149 -2.25 -37.37 11.97
N VAL A 150 -2.81 -37.85 10.85
CA VAL A 150 -3.89 -38.85 10.85
C VAL A 150 -3.40 -40.19 11.41
N LEU A 151 -2.19 -40.62 11.07
CA LEU A 151 -1.60 -41.87 11.59
C LEU A 151 -1.32 -41.79 13.10
N ASN A 152 -0.77 -40.67 13.58
CA ASN A 152 -0.54 -40.46 15.00
C ASN A 152 -1.85 -40.35 15.79
N ALA A 153 -2.87 -39.66 15.26
CA ALA A 153 -4.20 -39.62 15.87
C ALA A 153 -4.89 -40.99 15.87
N ALA A 154 -4.81 -41.75 14.77
CA ALA A 154 -5.38 -43.10 14.66
C ALA A 154 -4.68 -44.11 15.58
N SER A 155 -3.40 -43.91 15.92
CA SER A 155 -2.70 -44.76 16.89
C SER A 155 -3.28 -44.70 18.31
N GLY A 156 -4.02 -43.63 18.63
CA GLY A 156 -4.77 -43.47 19.88
C GLY A 156 -6.26 -43.83 19.79
N ALA A 157 -6.72 -44.45 18.71
CA ALA A 157 -8.13 -44.81 18.54
C ALA A 157 -8.52 -46.01 19.43
N PRO A 158 -9.66 -45.95 20.14
CA PRO A 158 -10.15 -47.06 20.96
C PRO A 158 -10.80 -48.15 20.10
N GLU A 159 -10.77 -49.41 20.57
CA GLU A 159 -11.41 -50.58 19.91
C GLU A 159 -12.96 -50.56 19.95
N GLY A 160 -13.59 -49.42 20.29
CA GLY A 160 -15.03 -49.33 20.54
C GLY A 160 -15.59 -47.91 20.42
N SER A 161 -16.64 -47.60 21.20
CA SER A 161 -17.26 -46.28 21.20
C SER A 161 -16.33 -45.20 21.77
N TRP A 162 -16.07 -44.17 20.96
CA TRP A 162 -15.20 -43.05 21.33
C TRP A 162 -15.80 -42.23 22.48
N LYS A 163 -14.99 -41.98 23.51
CA LYS A 163 -15.27 -41.07 24.61
C LYS A 163 -14.59 -39.71 24.34
N LEU A 164 -15.03 -38.68 25.05
CA LEU A 164 -14.45 -37.32 24.94
C LEU A 164 -12.91 -37.31 25.14
N LEU A 165 -12.41 -38.13 26.07
CA LEU A 165 -10.98 -38.26 26.35
C LEU A 165 -10.20 -38.90 25.20
N ASP A 166 -10.82 -39.81 24.43
CA ASP A 166 -10.16 -40.52 23.34
C ASP A 166 -9.91 -39.56 22.16
N TYR A 167 -10.87 -38.66 21.89
CA TYR A 167 -10.68 -37.54 20.96
C TYR A 167 -9.57 -36.58 21.40
N VAL A 168 -9.47 -36.30 22.71
CA VAL A 168 -8.40 -35.43 23.26
C VAL A 168 -7.03 -36.10 23.16
N ALA A 169 -6.93 -37.41 23.44
CA ALA A 169 -5.70 -38.18 23.29
C ALA A 169 -5.25 -38.24 21.83
N ALA A 170 -6.11 -38.67 20.90
CA ALA A 170 -5.84 -38.69 19.47
C ALA A 170 -5.43 -37.30 18.95
N GLY A 171 -6.10 -36.24 19.42
CA GLY A 171 -5.73 -34.85 19.15
C GLY A 171 -4.31 -34.51 19.63
N ALA A 172 -3.97 -34.85 20.88
CA ALA A 172 -2.66 -34.56 21.47
C ALA A 172 -1.49 -35.23 20.70
N HIS A 173 -1.65 -36.49 20.26
CA HIS A 173 -0.66 -37.16 19.40
C HIS A 173 -0.55 -36.50 18.01
N GLY A 174 -1.63 -35.92 17.49
CA GLY A 174 -1.64 -35.16 16.23
C GLY A 174 -1.07 -33.73 16.32
N VAL A 175 -0.97 -33.13 17.51
CA VAL A 175 -0.59 -31.71 17.67
C VAL A 175 0.87 -31.41 17.32
N VAL A 176 1.83 -32.30 17.63
CA VAL A 176 3.26 -31.97 17.48
C VAL A 176 3.68 -31.74 16.02
N PRO A 177 3.28 -32.58 15.04
CA PRO A 177 3.54 -32.28 13.62
C PRO A 177 2.85 -31.01 13.12
N VAL A 178 1.67 -30.65 13.65
CA VAL A 178 0.95 -29.41 13.32
C VAL A 178 1.72 -28.17 13.82
N LEU A 179 2.23 -28.21 15.06
CA LEU A 179 3.08 -27.15 15.59
C LEU A 179 4.38 -27.01 14.78
N PHE A 180 5.00 -28.12 14.39
CA PHE A 180 6.21 -28.12 13.56
C PHE A 180 5.98 -27.43 12.21
N ILE A 181 4.96 -27.84 11.43
CA ILE A 181 4.70 -27.22 10.12
C ILE A 181 4.26 -25.75 10.25
N MET A 182 3.55 -25.38 11.32
CA MET A 182 3.18 -23.99 11.59
C MET A 182 4.41 -23.10 11.84
N VAL A 183 5.39 -23.57 12.61
CA VAL A 183 6.65 -22.86 12.84
C VAL A 183 7.48 -22.77 11.56
N VAL A 184 7.49 -23.82 10.73
CA VAL A 184 8.15 -23.84 9.43
C VAL A 184 7.56 -22.82 8.44
N GLU A 185 6.24 -22.77 8.28
CA GLU A 185 5.59 -21.80 7.39
C GLU A 185 5.73 -20.35 7.88
N LEU A 186 5.71 -20.13 9.20
CA LEU A 186 6.02 -18.83 9.80
C LEU A 186 7.48 -18.43 9.52
N GLY A 187 8.42 -19.36 9.69
CA GLY A 187 9.84 -19.15 9.38
C GLY A 187 10.07 -18.84 7.90
N ARG A 188 9.42 -19.60 7.00
CA ARG A 188 9.44 -19.37 5.54
C ARG A 188 8.90 -18.00 5.19
N THR A 189 7.73 -17.62 5.71
CA THR A 189 7.10 -16.32 5.46
C THR A 189 7.99 -15.17 5.96
N SER A 190 8.68 -15.38 7.10
CA SER A 190 9.65 -14.42 7.64
C SER A 190 10.88 -14.27 6.73
N ILE A 191 11.44 -15.38 6.24
CA ILE A 191 12.55 -15.37 5.28
C ILE A 191 12.12 -14.63 4.01
N ASP A 192 10.95 -14.96 3.45
CA ASP A 192 10.47 -14.40 2.19
C ASP A 192 10.29 -12.88 2.26
N ARG A 193 9.74 -12.36 3.35
CA ARG A 193 9.56 -10.90 3.58
C ARG A 193 10.90 -10.16 3.82
N VAL A 194 11.90 -10.81 4.42
CA VAL A 194 13.26 -10.25 4.57
C VAL A 194 14.04 -10.28 3.26
N VAL A 195 13.83 -11.31 2.44
CA VAL A 195 14.60 -11.57 1.22
C VAL A 195 13.98 -10.90 -0.02
N ARG A 196 12.68 -10.57 0.01
CA ARG A 196 11.93 -9.92 -1.08
C ARG A 196 11.04 -8.78 -0.56
N PRO A 197 11.61 -7.69 0.00
CA PRO A 197 10.84 -6.59 0.58
C PRO A 197 9.99 -5.84 -0.48
N ASP A 198 10.44 -5.82 -1.74
CA ASP A 198 9.85 -5.05 -2.83
C ASP A 198 8.60 -5.68 -3.46
N GLN A 199 8.03 -6.74 -2.86
CA GLN A 199 6.74 -7.25 -3.32
C GLN A 199 5.64 -6.26 -3.00
N ALA A 200 5.05 -5.68 -4.06
CA ALA A 200 3.87 -4.83 -3.98
C ALA A 200 2.82 -5.44 -3.03
N GLU A 201 2.67 -4.82 -1.86
CA GLU A 201 1.94 -5.40 -0.75
C GLU A 201 0.46 -5.50 -1.12
N ARG A 202 -0.03 -6.74 -1.23
CA ARG A 202 -1.43 -7.01 -1.56
C ARG A 202 -2.23 -7.00 -0.28
N ASP A 203 -3.15 -6.05 -0.16
CA ASP A 203 -4.08 -5.98 0.96
C ASP A 203 -4.84 -7.31 1.06
N SER A 204 -4.74 -7.92 2.23
CA SER A 204 -5.53 -9.12 2.54
C SER A 204 -6.93 -8.69 2.97
N ILE A 205 -7.96 -9.27 2.34
CA ILE A 205 -9.34 -9.01 2.74
C ILE A 205 -9.51 -9.43 4.21
N PRO A 206 -10.02 -8.56 5.11
CA PRO A 206 -10.07 -8.84 6.54
C PRO A 206 -10.69 -10.21 6.87
N TRP A 207 -9.99 -11.00 7.69
CA TRP A 207 -10.36 -12.39 8.00
C TRP A 207 -11.79 -12.51 8.53
N LEU A 208 -12.23 -11.54 9.35
CA LEU A 208 -13.57 -11.49 9.91
C LEU A 208 -14.67 -11.42 8.83
N ARG A 209 -14.36 -10.84 7.66
CA ARG A 209 -15.28 -10.78 6.50
C ARG A 209 -15.43 -12.12 5.79
N TRP A 210 -14.46 -13.03 5.90
CA TRP A 210 -14.62 -14.42 5.43
C TRP A 210 -15.59 -15.21 6.33
N VAL A 211 -15.64 -14.90 7.62
CA VAL A 211 -16.60 -15.51 8.56
C VAL A 211 -18.00 -14.91 8.41
N LEU A 212 -18.09 -13.57 8.42
CA LEU A 212 -19.38 -12.85 8.41
C LEU A 212 -20.07 -12.78 7.05
N ALA A 213 -19.32 -12.87 5.94
CA ALA A 213 -19.87 -12.74 4.58
C ALA A 213 -19.14 -13.61 3.54
N PRO A 214 -18.97 -14.93 3.75
CA PRO A 214 -18.09 -15.80 2.95
C PRO A 214 -18.32 -15.70 1.44
N VAL A 215 -19.58 -15.74 0.99
CA VAL A 215 -19.94 -15.69 -0.44
C VAL A 215 -19.62 -14.34 -1.08
N ALA A 216 -19.91 -13.23 -0.39
CA ALA A 216 -19.58 -11.89 -0.89
C ALA A 216 -18.07 -11.66 -0.91
N THR A 217 -17.36 -12.12 0.12
CA THR A 217 -15.91 -12.05 0.24
C THR A 217 -15.20 -12.88 -0.82
N ALA A 218 -15.71 -14.08 -1.15
CA ALA A 218 -15.21 -14.89 -2.26
C ALA A 218 -15.40 -14.21 -3.63
N ARG A 219 -16.51 -13.50 -3.85
CA ARG A 219 -16.73 -12.68 -5.07
C ARG A 219 -15.74 -11.51 -5.17
N ILE A 220 -15.48 -10.81 -4.06
CA ILE A 220 -14.49 -9.73 -3.98
C ILE A 220 -13.08 -10.28 -4.27
N PHE A 221 -12.68 -11.37 -3.59
CA PHE A 221 -11.41 -12.05 -3.83
C PHE A 221 -11.23 -12.45 -5.31
N ARG A 222 -12.26 -13.05 -5.92
CA ARG A 222 -12.23 -13.41 -7.35
C ARG A 222 -12.05 -12.18 -8.24
N ARG A 223 -12.75 -11.08 -7.98
CA ARG A 223 -12.62 -9.82 -8.75
C ARG A 223 -11.21 -9.21 -8.59
N MET A 224 -10.68 -9.08 -7.37
CA MET A 224 -9.29 -8.64 -7.13
C MET A 224 -8.27 -9.50 -7.86
N ARG A 225 -8.45 -10.83 -7.86
CA ARG A 225 -7.52 -11.77 -8.50
C ARG A 225 -7.57 -11.75 -10.02
N LEU A 226 -8.74 -11.56 -10.63
CA LEU A 226 -8.91 -11.52 -12.09
C LEU A 226 -8.50 -10.17 -12.68
N TRP A 227 -8.77 -9.07 -11.98
CA TRP A 227 -8.52 -7.70 -12.47
C TRP A 227 -7.20 -7.10 -11.96
N GLY A 228 -6.38 -7.89 -11.26
CA GLY A 228 -5.07 -7.47 -10.75
C GLY A 228 -5.08 -6.48 -9.58
N VAL A 229 -6.26 -6.08 -9.06
CA VAL A 229 -6.38 -5.08 -7.99
C VAL A 229 -5.67 -5.56 -6.72
N THR A 230 -4.61 -4.85 -6.34
CA THR A 230 -3.77 -5.17 -5.18
C THR A 230 -4.36 -4.69 -3.85
N SER A 231 -5.19 -3.64 -3.87
CA SER A 231 -5.72 -3.00 -2.67
C SER A 231 -7.20 -3.35 -2.39
N TYR A 232 -7.52 -3.61 -1.12
CA TYR A 232 -8.86 -4.01 -0.67
C TYR A 232 -9.80 -2.80 -0.51
N PRO A 233 -9.41 -1.68 0.15
CA PRO A 233 -10.20 -0.45 0.14
C PRO A 233 -10.54 0.03 -1.27
N GLU A 234 -9.60 -0.08 -2.22
CA GLU A 234 -9.82 0.30 -3.63
C GLU A 234 -10.85 -0.63 -4.32
N MET A 235 -10.79 -1.94 -4.12
CA MET A 235 -11.82 -2.85 -4.62
C MET A 235 -13.19 -2.58 -4.00
N ILE A 236 -13.25 -2.26 -2.70
CA ILE A 236 -14.50 -1.88 -2.02
C ILE A 236 -15.05 -0.57 -2.59
N ARG A 237 -14.19 0.43 -2.82
CA ARG A 237 -14.57 1.70 -3.46
C ARG A 237 -15.20 1.47 -4.83
N ARG A 238 -14.59 0.66 -5.70
CA ARG A 238 -15.15 0.33 -7.03
C ARG A 238 -16.51 -0.39 -6.97
N ASP A 239 -16.70 -1.29 -6.00
CA ASP A 239 -17.99 -1.97 -5.81
C ASP A 239 -19.05 -0.99 -5.27
N GLN A 240 -18.66 -0.05 -4.39
CA GLN A 240 -19.51 1.04 -3.89
C GLN A 240 -19.87 2.06 -4.98
N GLU A 241 -18.92 2.47 -5.81
CA GLU A 241 -19.14 3.36 -6.96
C GLU A 241 -20.15 2.76 -7.95
N LEU A 242 -19.99 1.48 -8.30
CA LEU A 242 -20.90 0.78 -9.20
C LEU A 242 -22.32 0.68 -8.62
N ILE A 243 -22.45 0.37 -7.33
CA ILE A 243 -23.74 0.33 -6.63
C ILE A 243 -24.36 1.73 -6.55
N ALA A 244 -23.58 2.76 -6.23
CA ALA A 244 -24.05 4.14 -6.16
C ALA A 244 -24.52 4.64 -7.54
N TYR A 245 -23.81 4.26 -8.60
CA TYR A 245 -24.16 4.55 -9.98
C TYR A 245 -25.45 3.83 -10.41
N GLU A 246 -25.61 2.54 -10.11
CA GLU A 246 -26.85 1.79 -10.35
C GLU A 246 -28.05 2.43 -9.63
N GLN A 247 -27.88 2.87 -8.38
CA GLN A 247 -28.93 3.51 -7.58
C GLN A 247 -29.23 4.96 -8.02
N TRP A 248 -28.27 5.65 -8.63
CA TRP A 248 -28.49 6.93 -9.30
C TRP A 248 -29.25 6.73 -10.62
N LEU A 249 -28.84 5.77 -11.44
CA LEU A 249 -29.45 5.49 -12.74
C LEU A 249 -30.91 5.01 -12.59
N LYS A 250 -31.19 4.12 -11.63
CA LYS A 250 -32.57 3.76 -11.26
C LYS A 250 -33.41 4.96 -10.81
N ARG A 251 -32.81 5.95 -10.14
CA ARG A 251 -33.54 7.16 -9.73
C ARG A 251 -33.80 8.11 -10.90
N LYS A 252 -32.93 8.10 -11.92
CA LYS A 252 -33.10 8.88 -13.14
C LYS A 252 -34.26 8.35 -14.00
N HIS A 253 -34.39 7.04 -14.09
CA HIS A 253 -35.36 6.33 -14.95
C HIS A 253 -36.47 5.63 -14.13
N GLU A 254 -36.98 6.30 -13.08
CA GLU A 254 -38.10 5.91 -12.20
C GLU A 254 -38.12 4.46 -11.62
N GLY A 255 -37.01 3.74 -11.72
CA GLY A 255 -36.80 2.37 -11.23
C GLY A 255 -36.46 1.36 -12.34
N ASP A 256 -36.74 1.69 -13.60
CA ASP A 256 -36.49 0.82 -14.75
C ASP A 256 -35.12 1.10 -15.38
N LEU A 257 -34.26 0.08 -15.44
CA LEU A 257 -32.95 0.17 -16.08
C LEU A 257 -32.99 -0.06 -17.60
N SER A 258 -34.15 -0.40 -18.18
CA SER A 258 -34.31 -0.63 -19.62
C SER A 258 -34.56 0.65 -20.43
N GLU A 259 -34.94 1.76 -19.78
CA GLU A 259 -35.04 3.09 -20.40
C GLU A 259 -33.68 3.81 -20.47
N ALA A 260 -32.65 3.30 -19.78
CA ALA A 260 -31.31 3.86 -19.78
C ALA A 260 -30.58 3.67 -21.11
N SER A 261 -29.79 4.66 -21.52
CA SER A 261 -29.03 4.59 -22.78
C SER A 261 -27.90 3.54 -22.72
N GLU A 262 -27.40 3.11 -23.89
CA GLU A 262 -26.29 2.14 -23.95
C GLU A 262 -25.01 2.66 -23.27
N GLU A 263 -24.79 3.97 -23.31
CA GLU A 263 -23.69 4.69 -22.64
C GLU A 263 -23.90 4.77 -21.12
N GLU A 264 -25.14 5.02 -20.67
CA GLU A 264 -25.47 4.97 -19.23
C GLU A 264 -25.37 3.54 -18.67
N LEU A 265 -25.67 2.53 -19.47
CA LEU A 265 -25.46 1.14 -19.08
C LEU A 265 -24.00 0.69 -19.23
N LEU A 266 -23.12 1.49 -19.83
CA LEU A 266 -21.73 1.12 -20.12
C LEU A 266 -20.92 0.79 -18.86
N PRO A 267 -21.01 1.54 -17.73
CA PRO A 267 -20.39 1.12 -16.46
C PRO A 267 -20.83 -0.25 -15.97
N MET A 268 -22.13 -0.59 -16.09
CA MET A 268 -22.65 -1.90 -15.68
C MET A 268 -22.21 -3.01 -16.64
N ARG A 269 -22.11 -2.73 -17.94
CA ARG A 269 -21.61 -3.65 -18.98
C ARG A 269 -20.09 -3.87 -18.90
N MET A 270 -19.32 -2.86 -18.51
CA MET A 270 -17.85 -2.90 -18.45
C MET A 270 -17.31 -3.38 -17.10
N ALA A 271 -18.05 -3.22 -16.01
CA ALA A 271 -17.65 -3.68 -14.68
C ALA A 271 -17.19 -5.16 -14.60
N PRO A 272 -17.78 -6.16 -15.30
CA PRO A 272 -17.27 -7.54 -15.30
C PRO A 272 -15.82 -7.70 -15.78
N TYR A 273 -15.34 -6.77 -16.61
CA TYR A 273 -13.99 -6.76 -17.19
C TYR A 273 -12.97 -5.99 -16.32
N GLY A 274 -13.43 -5.29 -15.26
CA GLY A 274 -12.57 -4.64 -14.26
C GLY A 274 -12.40 -3.12 -14.40
N TYR A 275 -13.06 -2.50 -15.38
CA TYR A 275 -13.14 -1.04 -15.50
C TYR A 275 -13.86 -0.41 -14.31
N THR A 276 -13.45 0.81 -13.92
CA THR A 276 -14.20 1.65 -12.97
C THR A 276 -15.36 2.37 -13.64
N VAL A 277 -16.27 2.94 -12.85
CA VAL A 277 -17.39 3.75 -13.38
C VAL A 277 -16.85 4.94 -14.19
N ALA A 278 -15.83 5.64 -13.68
CA ALA A 278 -15.22 6.77 -14.38
C ALA A 278 -14.55 6.36 -15.71
N GLN A 279 -13.85 5.22 -15.75
CA GLN A 279 -13.22 4.71 -16.98
C GLN A 279 -14.27 4.33 -18.03
N ALA A 280 -15.37 3.69 -17.62
CA ALA A 280 -16.44 3.32 -18.53
C ALA A 280 -17.19 4.54 -19.08
N LEU A 281 -17.38 5.60 -18.27
CA LEU A 281 -18.01 6.85 -18.71
C LEU A 281 -17.10 7.71 -19.61
N ALA A 282 -15.77 7.63 -19.46
CA ALA A 282 -14.82 8.33 -20.32
C ALA A 282 -14.60 7.62 -21.68
N MET A 283 -14.94 6.34 -21.79
CA MET A 283 -14.65 5.52 -22.96
C MET A 283 -15.29 6.03 -24.28
N PRO A 284 -16.52 6.57 -24.33
CA PRO A 284 -17.07 7.18 -25.55
C PRO A 284 -16.27 8.41 -26.01
N ASP A 285 -16.07 9.39 -25.12
CA ASP A 285 -15.23 10.58 -25.34
C ASP A 285 -13.83 10.22 -25.89
N GLU A 286 -13.18 9.23 -25.29
CA GLU A 286 -11.85 8.76 -25.72
C GLU A 286 -11.90 8.13 -27.12
N GLN A 287 -12.96 7.39 -27.46
CA GLN A 287 -13.14 6.79 -28.80
C GLN A 287 -13.48 7.84 -29.87
N GLU A 288 -14.26 8.87 -29.55
CA GLU A 288 -14.55 9.98 -30.46
C GLU A 288 -13.31 10.82 -30.75
N ARG A 289 -12.54 11.18 -29.72
CA ARG A 289 -11.26 11.92 -29.90
C ARG A 289 -10.27 11.08 -30.70
N ALA A 290 -10.12 9.79 -30.38
CA ALA A 290 -9.31 8.88 -31.17
C ALA A 290 -9.86 8.60 -32.58
N ALA A 291 -11.11 8.97 -32.90
CA ALA A 291 -11.64 8.98 -34.26
C ALA A 291 -11.29 10.28 -34.99
N GLN A 292 -11.50 11.43 -34.36
CA GLN A 292 -11.13 12.75 -34.88
C GLN A 292 -9.62 12.82 -35.19
N GLU A 293 -8.75 12.33 -34.30
CA GLU A 293 -7.30 12.21 -34.55
C GLU A 293 -6.97 11.34 -35.77
N ARG A 294 -7.69 10.24 -35.99
CA ARG A 294 -7.51 9.37 -37.17
C ARG A 294 -8.00 10.03 -38.46
N GLU A 295 -9.06 10.82 -38.38
CA GLU A 295 -9.61 11.59 -39.51
C GLU A 295 -8.68 12.75 -39.89
N GLU A 296 -8.18 13.52 -38.91
CA GLU A 296 -7.13 14.52 -39.12
C GLU A 296 -5.86 13.90 -39.72
N GLU A 297 -5.38 12.76 -39.20
CA GLU A 297 -4.20 12.08 -39.74
C GLU A 297 -4.48 11.57 -41.17
N ALA A 298 -5.71 11.15 -41.49
CA ALA A 298 -6.11 10.77 -42.84
C ALA A 298 -6.20 11.98 -43.80
N GLU A 299 -6.69 13.13 -43.34
CA GLU A 299 -6.75 14.37 -44.12
C GLU A 299 -5.34 14.93 -44.38
N ARG A 300 -4.50 15.04 -43.34
CA ARG A 300 -3.08 15.44 -43.48
C ARG A 300 -2.36 14.56 -44.51
N ARG A 301 -2.53 13.23 -44.44
CA ARG A 301 -1.95 12.29 -45.43
C ARG A 301 -2.50 12.47 -46.84
N ARG A 302 -3.75 12.93 -47.02
CA ARG A 302 -4.31 13.30 -48.34
C ARG A 302 -3.68 14.58 -48.86
N LEU A 303 -3.63 15.65 -48.05
CA LEU A 303 -3.03 16.93 -48.42
C LEU A 303 -1.53 16.79 -48.73
N ASP A 304 -0.81 15.95 -47.99
CA ASP A 304 0.59 15.61 -48.29
C ASP A 304 0.74 14.83 -49.61
N ALA A 305 -0.20 13.94 -49.94
CA ALA A 305 -0.20 13.20 -51.20
C ALA A 305 -0.53 14.09 -52.40
N GLU A 306 -1.50 14.98 -52.26
CA GLU A 306 -1.88 15.99 -53.25
C GLU A 306 -0.74 16.99 -53.49
N THR A 307 -0.16 17.54 -52.42
CA THR A 307 1.02 18.43 -52.51
C THR A 307 2.19 17.76 -53.24
N ARG A 308 2.48 16.48 -52.94
CA ARG A 308 3.51 15.71 -53.67
C ARG A 308 3.15 15.47 -55.14
N SER A 309 1.86 15.30 -55.45
CA SER A 309 1.36 15.17 -56.83
C SER A 309 1.57 16.46 -57.62
N GLU A 310 1.16 17.62 -57.08
CA GLU A 310 1.33 18.91 -57.77
C GLU A 310 2.81 19.29 -57.93
N VAL A 311 3.65 19.04 -56.91
CA VAL A 311 5.11 19.24 -57.02
C VAL A 311 5.71 18.33 -58.10
N ALA A 312 5.25 17.09 -58.25
CA ALA A 312 5.71 16.19 -59.31
C ALA A 312 5.27 16.65 -60.71
N LYS A 313 4.03 17.15 -60.86
CA LYS A 313 3.56 17.75 -62.12
C LYS A 313 4.36 18.99 -62.49
N ALA A 314 4.47 19.96 -61.57
CA ALA A 314 5.19 21.21 -61.81
C ALA A 314 6.68 20.99 -62.14
N LYS A 315 7.32 19.98 -61.52
CA LYS A 315 8.67 19.56 -61.88
C LYS A 315 8.74 19.00 -63.30
N SER A 316 7.80 18.13 -63.69
CA SER A 316 7.73 17.57 -65.05
C SER A 316 7.48 18.66 -66.11
N GLU A 317 6.62 19.63 -65.81
CA GLU A 317 6.38 20.79 -66.70
C GLU A 317 7.63 21.68 -66.84
N ALA A 318 8.34 21.95 -65.74
CA ALA A 318 9.61 22.67 -65.77
C ALA A 318 10.70 21.93 -66.57
N GLU A 319 10.74 20.60 -66.51
CA GLU A 319 11.64 19.77 -67.32
C GLU A 319 11.27 19.79 -68.81
N ARG A 320 9.97 19.74 -69.15
CA ARG A 320 9.50 19.91 -70.54
C ARG A 320 9.78 21.31 -71.10
N LEU A 321 9.66 22.35 -70.28
CA LEU A 321 10.00 23.73 -70.67
C LEU A 321 11.51 23.90 -70.91
N ARG A 322 12.37 23.31 -70.07
CA ARG A 322 13.83 23.29 -70.30
C ARG A 322 14.19 22.58 -71.61
N ALA A 323 13.68 21.37 -71.82
CA ALA A 323 13.93 20.61 -73.05
C ALA A 323 13.44 21.35 -74.31
N LYS A 324 12.31 22.09 -74.23
CA LYS A 324 11.86 22.97 -75.32
C LYS A 324 12.82 24.13 -75.55
N GLY A 325 13.30 24.79 -74.49
CA GLY A 325 14.27 25.88 -74.56
C GLY A 325 15.62 25.44 -75.14
N GLU A 326 16.09 24.25 -74.81
CA GLU A 326 17.31 23.65 -75.39
C GLU A 326 17.16 23.42 -76.91
N VAL A 327 16.02 22.86 -77.34
CA VAL A 327 15.71 22.67 -78.77
C VAL A 327 15.58 24.02 -79.51
N GLU A 328 15.01 25.05 -78.88
CA GLU A 328 14.91 26.39 -79.47
C GLU A 328 16.27 27.11 -79.53
N ALA A 329 17.16 26.90 -78.55
CA ALA A 329 18.53 27.41 -78.56
C ALA A 329 19.39 26.76 -79.65
N VAL A 330 19.37 25.42 -79.78
CA VAL A 330 20.07 24.70 -80.86
C VAL A 330 19.56 25.14 -82.24
N ARG A 331 18.26 25.38 -82.37
CA ARG A 331 17.68 25.91 -83.62
C ARG A 331 18.19 27.31 -83.94
N ALA A 332 18.24 28.21 -82.95
CA ALA A 332 18.76 29.56 -83.13
C ALA A 332 20.25 29.58 -83.50
N GLU A 333 21.05 28.63 -83.00
CA GLU A 333 22.45 28.47 -83.40
C GLU A 333 22.58 28.06 -84.88
N VAL A 334 21.80 27.06 -85.33
CA VAL A 334 21.79 26.60 -86.74
C VAL A 334 21.26 27.69 -87.69
N ASP A 335 20.20 28.41 -87.32
CA ASP A 335 19.69 29.54 -88.10
C ASP A 335 20.71 30.70 -88.13
N GLY A 336 21.45 30.93 -87.04
CA GLY A 336 22.55 31.91 -86.97
C GLY A 336 23.72 31.59 -87.91
N GLN A 337 24.17 30.32 -87.93
CA GLN A 337 25.19 29.84 -88.87
C GLN A 337 24.70 29.95 -90.34
N THR A 338 23.41 29.71 -90.59
CA THR A 338 22.78 29.86 -91.91
C THR A 338 22.67 31.33 -92.35
N GLY A 339 22.48 32.25 -91.40
CA GLY A 339 22.40 33.70 -91.66
C GLY A 339 23.71 34.32 -92.15
N GLN A 340 24.85 33.92 -91.56
CA GLN A 340 26.17 34.46 -91.94
C GLN A 340 26.53 34.20 -93.41
N ALA A 341 26.07 33.07 -93.98
CA ALA A 341 26.27 32.73 -95.39
C ALA A 341 25.49 33.62 -96.38
N ARG A 342 24.47 34.38 -95.93
CA ARG A 342 23.65 35.24 -96.80
C ARG A 342 23.98 36.73 -96.71
N ALA A 343 24.56 37.20 -95.61
CA ALA A 343 24.95 38.61 -95.45
C ALA A 343 26.06 39.02 -96.44
N HIS A 344 27.00 38.11 -96.74
CA HIS A 344 28.19 38.41 -97.53
C HIS A 344 27.94 38.61 -99.04
N ALA A 345 26.70 38.37 -99.52
CA ALA A 345 26.33 38.38 -100.94
C ALA A 345 25.40 39.54 -101.35
N ARG A 346 25.11 40.50 -100.46
CA ARG A 346 24.23 41.66 -100.72
C ARG A 346 24.87 43.03 -100.44
N ALA A 347 26.20 43.09 -100.44
CA ALA A 347 26.97 44.32 -100.21
C ALA A 347 27.46 45.03 -101.49
N GLN A 348 27.14 44.51 -102.69
CA GLN A 348 27.46 45.14 -103.97
C GLN A 348 26.32 44.97 -104.99
N VAL A 349 25.47 46.00 -105.15
CA VAL A 349 24.83 46.44 -106.41
C VAL A 349 24.00 47.71 -106.16
N SER A 350 23.89 48.55 -107.20
CA SER A 350 22.93 49.67 -107.35
C SER A 350 22.80 50.68 -106.19
N ALA A 351 23.88 51.41 -105.91
CA ALA A 351 23.75 52.80 -105.45
C ALA A 351 23.66 53.75 -106.67
N ALA A 352 22.59 53.64 -107.48
CA ALA A 352 22.31 54.57 -108.60
C ALA A 352 20.91 54.38 -109.21
N GLU A 353 19.87 55.03 -108.65
CA GLU A 353 18.66 55.39 -109.42
C GLU A 353 17.93 56.58 -108.76
N ARG A 354 18.50 57.77 -108.96
CA ARG A 354 17.87 59.08 -108.66
C ARG A 354 18.14 60.02 -109.83
N ALA A 355 17.14 60.28 -110.68
CA ALA A 355 17.18 61.36 -111.69
C ALA A 355 15.82 61.71 -112.36
N ALA A 356 14.67 61.35 -111.78
CA ALA A 356 13.35 61.86 -112.19
C ALA A 356 12.38 61.81 -110.99
N ALA A 357 11.57 62.82 -110.67
CA ALA A 357 11.36 64.12 -111.35
C ALA A 357 11.49 65.29 -110.36
N LEU A 358 12.39 66.24 -110.64
CA LEU A 358 12.63 67.44 -109.82
C LEU A 358 11.71 68.61 -110.21
N GLU A 359 10.42 68.32 -110.40
CA GLU A 359 9.39 69.31 -110.77
C GLU A 359 8.24 69.40 -109.73
N GLN A 360 8.19 68.48 -108.75
CA GLN A 360 7.25 68.56 -107.62
C GLN A 360 7.78 69.39 -106.43
N GLU A 361 9.10 69.55 -106.32
CA GLU A 361 9.76 70.14 -105.13
C GLU A 361 9.31 71.58 -104.79
N ALA A 362 8.76 72.32 -105.76
CA ALA A 362 8.27 73.68 -105.56
C ALA A 362 6.91 73.76 -104.82
N LEU A 363 6.10 72.70 -104.83
CA LEU A 363 4.83 72.62 -104.08
C LEU A 363 4.99 71.82 -102.79
N ASP A 364 5.80 70.76 -102.81
CA ASP A 364 6.02 69.91 -101.64
C ASP A 364 6.66 70.67 -100.47
N GLN A 365 7.55 71.64 -100.71
CA GLN A 365 8.21 72.39 -99.64
C GLN A 365 7.24 73.18 -98.74
N ALA A 366 6.11 73.66 -99.25
CA ALA A 366 5.10 74.34 -98.45
C ALA A 366 4.31 73.36 -97.57
N LEU A 367 3.88 72.23 -98.13
CA LEU A 367 3.15 71.19 -97.40
C LEU A 367 4.04 70.49 -96.36
N ILE A 368 5.31 70.26 -96.67
CA ILE A 368 6.31 69.70 -95.75
C ILE A 368 6.55 70.66 -94.57
N ALA A 369 6.48 71.97 -94.76
CA ALA A 369 6.61 72.94 -93.66
C ALA A 369 5.41 72.86 -92.69
N GLU A 370 4.17 72.87 -93.20
CA GLU A 370 2.96 72.77 -92.37
C GLU A 370 2.82 71.39 -91.71
N ALA A 371 3.18 70.32 -92.43
CA ALA A 371 3.24 68.97 -91.89
C ALA A 371 4.23 68.88 -90.72
N ARG A 372 5.48 69.34 -90.90
CA ARG A 372 6.50 69.33 -89.84
C ARG A 372 6.10 70.15 -88.62
N THR A 373 5.34 71.24 -88.76
CA THR A 373 4.83 71.96 -87.59
C THR A 373 3.76 71.18 -86.83
N ARG A 374 2.82 70.51 -87.51
CA ARG A 374 1.82 69.65 -86.84
C ARG A 374 2.45 68.39 -86.25
N GLU A 375 3.44 67.82 -86.93
CA GLU A 375 4.20 66.65 -86.48
C GLU A 375 5.00 67.00 -85.22
N ALA A 376 5.73 68.12 -85.21
CA ALA A 376 6.44 68.61 -84.02
C ALA A 376 5.51 69.02 -82.86
N GLU A 377 4.30 69.51 -83.14
CA GLU A 377 3.27 69.77 -82.11
C GLU A 377 2.70 68.46 -81.53
N ALA A 378 2.46 67.45 -82.38
CA ALA A 378 2.03 66.12 -81.95
C ALA A 378 3.11 65.42 -81.11
N GLU A 379 4.37 65.41 -81.57
CA GLU A 379 5.51 64.87 -80.82
C GLU A 379 5.69 65.55 -79.46
N ARG A 380 5.55 66.88 -79.39
CA ARG A 380 5.60 67.64 -78.13
C ARG A 380 4.47 67.25 -77.20
N LYS A 381 3.25 67.10 -77.71
CA LYS A 381 2.09 66.71 -76.91
C LYS A 381 2.24 65.27 -76.39
N GLU A 382 2.66 64.34 -77.24
CA GLU A 382 2.92 62.95 -76.84
C GLU A 382 4.09 62.86 -75.85
N ALA A 383 5.12 63.70 -75.99
CA ALA A 383 6.19 63.80 -75.01
C ALA A 383 5.71 64.35 -73.65
N GLN A 384 4.80 65.34 -73.65
CA GLN A 384 4.16 65.85 -72.42
C GLN A 384 3.25 64.80 -71.78
N GLU A 385 2.46 64.06 -72.56
CA GLU A 385 1.60 62.97 -72.07
C GLU A 385 2.45 61.81 -71.50
N ARG A 386 3.59 61.48 -72.14
CA ARG A 386 4.59 60.53 -71.61
C ARG A 386 5.27 61.03 -70.32
N GLN A 387 5.60 62.31 -70.22
CA GLN A 387 6.16 62.90 -69.00
C GLN A 387 5.15 62.91 -67.85
N ALA A 388 3.91 63.36 -68.10
CA ALA A 388 2.83 63.37 -67.10
C ALA A 388 2.50 61.96 -66.60
N LYS A 389 2.54 60.95 -67.48
CA LYS A 389 2.42 59.54 -67.07
C LYS A 389 3.61 59.08 -66.22
N ALA A 390 4.84 59.38 -66.62
CA ALA A 390 6.02 59.00 -65.84
C ALA A 390 6.02 59.64 -64.44
N GLU A 391 5.57 60.89 -64.30
CA GLU A 391 5.37 61.52 -62.99
C GLU A 391 4.26 60.84 -62.16
N ALA A 392 3.17 60.41 -62.79
CA ALA A 392 2.10 59.68 -62.11
C ALA A 392 2.56 58.29 -61.63
N ASP A 393 3.26 57.56 -62.48
CA ASP A 393 3.83 56.24 -62.17
C ASP A 393 4.89 56.34 -61.04
N LEU A 394 5.72 57.40 -61.03
CA LEU A 394 6.66 57.69 -59.94
C LEU A 394 5.94 57.97 -58.61
N ARG A 395 4.92 58.83 -58.61
CA ARG A 395 4.14 59.14 -57.39
C ARG A 395 3.39 57.92 -56.86
N ALA A 396 2.92 57.04 -57.75
CA ALA A 396 2.29 55.78 -57.37
C ALA A 396 3.30 54.84 -56.69
N ALA A 397 4.50 54.67 -57.26
CA ALA A 397 5.57 53.86 -56.67
C ALA A 397 6.06 54.43 -55.31
N GLU A 398 6.13 55.76 -55.16
CA GLU A 398 6.52 56.41 -53.91
C GLU A 398 5.47 56.22 -52.80
N LEU A 399 4.18 56.31 -53.13
CA LEU A 399 3.08 55.99 -52.21
C LEU A 399 3.05 54.50 -51.83
N GLU A 400 3.30 53.59 -52.78
CA GLU A 400 3.42 52.16 -52.50
C GLU A 400 4.63 51.87 -51.59
N HIS A 401 5.77 52.53 -51.82
CA HIS A 401 6.94 52.38 -50.96
C HIS A 401 6.67 52.86 -49.51
N GLN A 402 5.98 53.99 -49.33
CA GLN A 402 5.56 54.47 -48.00
C GLN A 402 4.56 53.51 -47.34
N ALA A 403 3.61 52.95 -48.09
CA ALA A 403 2.71 51.92 -47.58
C ALA A 403 3.44 50.63 -47.18
N ALA A 404 4.47 50.24 -47.95
CA ALA A 404 5.32 49.09 -47.63
C ALA A 404 6.22 49.33 -46.39
N GLN A 405 6.68 50.57 -46.16
CA GLN A 405 7.39 50.95 -44.93
C GLN A 405 6.47 50.85 -43.71
N LYS A 406 5.29 51.48 -43.74
CA LYS A 406 4.34 51.43 -42.62
C LYS A 406 3.87 50.01 -42.28
N ARG A 407 3.74 49.13 -43.28
CA ARG A 407 3.46 47.70 -43.07
C ARG A 407 4.61 46.96 -42.36
N LYS A 408 5.88 47.32 -42.62
CA LYS A 408 7.03 46.77 -41.90
C LYS A 408 7.10 47.28 -40.48
N GLU A 409 6.94 48.59 -40.28
CA GLU A 409 6.92 49.23 -38.95
C GLU A 409 5.84 48.61 -38.04
N ALA A 410 4.62 48.43 -38.56
CA ALA A 410 3.55 47.72 -37.85
C ALA A 410 3.92 46.27 -37.53
N ALA A 411 4.41 45.51 -38.52
CA ALA A 411 4.79 44.11 -38.33
C ALA A 411 5.99 43.91 -37.40
N GLU A 412 6.85 44.92 -37.21
CA GLU A 412 7.93 44.91 -36.21
C GLU A 412 7.40 45.26 -34.82
N ALA A 413 6.48 46.24 -34.70
CA ALA A 413 5.80 46.54 -33.45
C ALA A 413 4.97 45.34 -32.92
N ASP A 414 4.19 44.69 -33.80
CA ASP A 414 3.40 43.50 -33.47
C ASP A 414 4.29 42.34 -32.96
N ARG A 415 5.48 42.17 -33.56
CA ARG A 415 6.47 41.16 -33.11
C ARG A 415 7.04 41.48 -31.73
N ILE A 416 7.37 42.74 -31.47
CA ILE A 416 7.88 43.17 -30.16
C ILE A 416 6.80 42.94 -29.09
N ALA A 417 5.57 43.39 -29.34
CA ALA A 417 4.44 43.20 -28.43
C ALA A 417 4.15 41.71 -28.15
N ALA A 418 4.22 40.84 -29.17
CA ALA A 418 4.06 39.40 -29.00
C ALA A 418 5.17 38.77 -28.15
N VAL A 419 6.43 39.19 -28.33
CA VAL A 419 7.57 38.70 -27.53
C VAL A 419 7.47 39.19 -26.08
N GLU A 420 7.09 40.45 -25.85
CA GLU A 420 6.88 40.99 -24.50
C GLU A 420 5.73 40.29 -23.78
N ALA A 421 4.59 40.06 -24.46
CA ALA A 421 3.47 39.32 -23.91
C ALA A 421 3.86 37.87 -23.52
N GLN A 422 4.59 37.17 -24.41
CA GLN A 422 5.06 35.81 -24.15
C GLN A 422 6.08 35.75 -22.99
N ALA A 423 6.92 36.79 -22.84
CA ALA A 423 7.85 36.90 -21.72
C ALA A 423 7.12 37.11 -20.38
N ILE A 424 6.10 37.98 -20.35
CA ILE A 424 5.27 38.24 -19.17
C ILE A 424 4.48 36.99 -18.78
N GLU A 425 3.85 36.30 -19.73
CA GLU A 425 3.15 35.02 -19.49
C GLU A 425 4.11 33.96 -18.93
N THR A 426 5.29 33.81 -19.52
CA THR A 426 6.32 32.86 -19.05
C THR A 426 6.78 33.19 -17.63
N GLN A 427 6.95 34.48 -17.30
CA GLN A 427 7.30 34.91 -15.94
C GLN A 427 6.17 34.62 -14.95
N ALA A 428 4.92 34.96 -15.28
CA ALA A 428 3.76 34.70 -14.42
C ALA A 428 3.58 33.20 -14.13
N ILE A 429 3.77 32.34 -15.15
CA ILE A 429 3.76 30.88 -14.98
C ILE A 429 4.92 30.40 -14.10
N ALA A 430 6.12 30.99 -14.24
CA ALA A 430 7.28 30.65 -13.41
C ALA A 430 7.10 31.08 -11.94
N GLU A 431 6.49 32.23 -11.69
CA GLU A 431 6.18 32.74 -10.34
C GLU A 431 5.07 31.93 -9.68
N ALA A 432 3.98 31.63 -10.40
CA ALA A 432 2.91 30.75 -9.91
C ALA A 432 3.43 29.35 -9.54
N ARG A 433 4.35 28.79 -10.35
CA ARG A 433 5.02 27.50 -10.04
C ARG A 433 5.93 27.57 -8.81
N ARG A 434 6.58 28.72 -8.55
CA ARG A 434 7.37 28.93 -7.32
C ARG A 434 6.47 29.02 -6.09
N ALA A 435 5.39 29.81 -6.16
CA ALA A 435 4.42 29.94 -5.08
C ALA A 435 3.77 28.60 -4.72
N ALA A 436 3.38 27.80 -5.72
CA ALA A 436 2.89 26.43 -5.51
C ALA A 436 3.96 25.55 -4.83
N ALA A 437 5.19 25.53 -5.35
CA ALA A 437 6.29 24.74 -4.78
C ALA A 437 6.78 25.22 -3.39
N GLU A 438 6.38 26.41 -2.94
CA GLU A 438 6.59 26.91 -1.58
C GLU A 438 5.42 26.54 -0.66
N ALA A 439 4.18 26.61 -1.15
CA ALA A 439 3.00 26.09 -0.45
C ALA A 439 3.10 24.57 -0.19
N ASP A 440 3.54 23.79 -1.19
CA ASP A 440 3.77 22.35 -1.07
C ASP A 440 4.83 22.00 -0.01
N LYS A 441 5.89 22.82 0.10
CA LYS A 441 6.92 22.65 1.15
C LYS A 441 6.35 22.96 2.53
N ALA A 442 5.62 24.06 2.68
CA ALA A 442 4.98 24.41 3.95
C ALA A 442 3.97 23.35 4.40
N ALA A 443 3.18 22.82 3.46
CA ALA A 443 2.30 21.68 3.70
C ALA A 443 3.08 20.44 4.16
N ALA A 444 4.14 20.06 3.45
CA ALA A 444 4.98 18.92 3.83
C ALA A 444 5.71 19.10 5.19
N GLU A 445 6.07 20.33 5.55
CA GLU A 445 6.67 20.65 6.86
C GLU A 445 5.63 20.59 7.99
N THR A 446 4.40 21.09 7.79
CA THR A 446 3.31 20.90 8.77
C THR A 446 2.90 19.44 8.93
N GLU A 447 2.88 18.64 7.86
CA GLU A 447 2.62 17.20 7.94
C GLU A 447 3.73 16.48 8.73
N ARG A 448 5.00 16.84 8.51
CA ARG A 448 6.15 16.30 9.28
C ARG A 448 6.03 16.64 10.77
N ALA A 449 5.76 17.90 11.11
CA ALA A 449 5.57 18.32 12.51
C ALA A 449 4.39 17.59 13.18
N ALA A 450 3.28 17.40 12.46
CA ALA A 450 2.15 16.60 12.93
C ALA A 450 2.53 15.11 13.11
N ALA A 451 3.30 14.52 12.18
CA ALA A 451 3.76 13.14 12.27
C ALA A 451 4.76 12.92 13.42
N GLU A 452 5.64 13.89 13.69
CA GLU A 452 6.56 13.87 14.84
C GLU A 452 5.79 14.00 16.16
N THR A 453 4.77 14.87 16.21
CA THR A 453 3.88 15.00 17.38
C THR A 453 3.14 13.68 17.67
N ARG A 454 2.60 13.02 16.63
CA ARG A 454 1.97 11.68 16.76
C ARG A 454 2.96 10.62 17.24
N ARG A 455 4.21 10.64 16.76
CA ARG A 455 5.27 9.72 17.22
C ARG A 455 5.64 9.94 18.68
N ALA A 456 5.76 11.20 19.12
CA ALA A 456 6.05 11.55 20.50
C ALA A 456 4.93 11.08 21.46
N ALA A 457 3.66 11.27 21.07
CA ALA A 457 2.52 10.74 21.81
C ALA A 457 2.55 9.21 21.91
N ALA A 458 2.68 8.51 20.78
CA ALA A 458 2.75 7.05 20.75
C ALA A 458 3.94 6.46 21.52
N GLU A 459 5.06 7.18 21.63
CA GLU A 459 6.16 6.78 22.51
C GLU A 459 5.86 7.03 24.00
N ALA A 460 5.19 8.13 24.36
CA ALA A 460 4.73 8.36 25.73
C ALA A 460 3.75 7.27 26.18
N ASP A 461 2.77 6.92 25.33
CA ASP A 461 1.83 5.82 25.58
C ASP A 461 2.54 4.47 25.75
N ARG A 462 3.55 4.19 24.90
CA ARG A 462 4.36 2.96 25.03
C ARG A 462 5.09 2.92 26.38
N ARG A 463 5.71 4.04 26.80
CA ARG A 463 6.42 4.13 28.10
C ARG A 463 5.45 3.93 29.26
N LYS A 464 4.27 4.55 29.22
CA LYS A 464 3.21 4.35 30.23
C LYS A 464 2.76 2.88 30.31
N ALA A 465 2.53 2.23 29.16
CA ALA A 465 2.17 0.81 29.11
C ALA A 465 3.30 -0.12 29.58
N GLU A 466 4.58 0.25 29.38
CA GLU A 466 5.72 -0.46 29.96
C GLU A 466 5.79 -0.31 31.48
N GLU A 467 5.47 0.86 32.04
CA GLU A 467 5.40 1.11 33.49
C GLU A 467 4.22 0.39 34.15
N GLU A 468 3.02 0.45 33.57
CA GLU A 468 1.83 -0.30 34.03
C GLU A 468 2.10 -1.81 34.06
N ARG A 469 2.82 -2.35 33.06
CA ARG A 469 3.26 -3.76 33.06
C ARG A 469 4.24 -4.08 34.18
N ARG A 470 5.21 -3.19 34.47
CA ARG A 470 6.15 -3.38 35.59
C ARG A 470 5.44 -3.37 36.94
N GLN A 471 4.46 -2.47 37.12
CA GLN A 471 3.63 -2.42 38.32
C GLN A 471 2.78 -3.70 38.47
N ALA A 472 2.15 -4.17 37.38
CA ALA A 472 1.38 -5.42 37.40
C ALA A 472 2.24 -6.65 37.76
N ILE A 473 3.47 -6.74 37.26
CA ILE A 473 4.42 -7.81 37.64
C ILE A 473 4.79 -7.70 39.12
N ALA A 474 5.17 -6.51 39.60
CA ALA A 474 5.53 -6.31 41.01
C ALA A 474 4.37 -6.64 41.97
N LEU A 475 3.13 -6.33 41.60
CA LEU A 475 1.93 -6.71 42.36
C LEU A 475 1.70 -8.23 42.35
N ALA A 476 1.91 -8.90 41.21
CA ALA A 476 1.77 -10.36 41.11
C ALA A 476 2.83 -11.11 41.94
N ASP A 477 4.07 -10.62 41.96
CA ASP A 477 5.15 -11.21 42.75
C ASP A 477 4.97 -10.92 44.26
N ALA A 478 4.49 -9.72 44.63
CA ALA A 478 4.10 -9.42 46.01
C ALA A 478 2.94 -10.31 46.50
N ALA A 479 1.91 -10.54 45.68
CA ALA A 479 0.81 -11.45 45.98
C ALA A 479 1.28 -12.91 46.12
N ARG A 480 2.28 -13.33 45.33
CA ARG A 480 2.90 -14.66 45.44
C ARG A 480 3.66 -14.80 46.76
N ALA A 481 4.50 -13.82 47.11
CA ALA A 481 5.24 -13.83 48.38
C ALA A 481 4.30 -13.86 49.61
N GLN A 482 3.17 -13.13 49.56
CA GLN A 482 2.14 -13.21 50.59
C GLN A 482 1.49 -14.61 50.67
N LYS A 483 1.22 -15.25 49.53
CA LYS A 483 0.69 -16.62 49.50
C LYS A 483 1.69 -17.63 50.08
N GLU A 484 2.95 -17.55 49.67
CA GLU A 484 4.04 -18.42 50.17
C GLU A 484 4.23 -18.25 51.68
N ALA A 485 4.20 -17.02 52.20
CA ALA A 485 4.23 -16.74 53.63
C ALA A 485 3.01 -17.35 54.37
N ALA A 486 1.80 -17.18 53.84
CA ALA A 486 0.58 -17.75 54.42
C ALA A 486 0.54 -19.28 54.38
N GLU A 487 1.15 -19.91 53.38
CA GLU A 487 1.33 -21.37 53.31
C GLU A 487 2.38 -21.85 54.31
N ALA A 488 3.46 -21.10 54.52
CA ALA A 488 4.46 -21.38 55.56
C ALA A 488 3.87 -21.24 56.98
N GLU A 489 3.06 -20.20 57.25
CA GLU A 489 2.36 -20.04 58.53
C GLU A 489 1.37 -21.18 58.81
N ARG A 490 0.68 -21.68 57.79
CA ARG A 490 -0.22 -22.85 57.90
C ARG A 490 0.56 -24.11 58.24
N ALA A 491 1.65 -24.39 57.51
CA ALA A 491 2.53 -25.51 57.83
C ALA A 491 3.09 -25.41 59.26
N ALA A 492 3.50 -24.21 59.69
CA ALA A 492 3.95 -23.95 61.06
C ALA A 492 2.84 -24.05 62.12
N ALA A 493 1.57 -23.88 61.75
CA ALA A 493 0.42 -24.12 62.64
C ALA A 493 0.05 -25.61 62.70
N GLU A 494 0.17 -26.34 61.59
CA GLU A 494 -0.08 -27.79 61.51
C GLU A 494 0.98 -28.60 62.25
N THR A 495 2.26 -28.26 62.15
CA THR A 495 3.32 -28.90 62.93
C THR A 495 3.13 -28.68 64.44
N ARG A 496 2.78 -27.45 64.86
CA ARG A 496 2.42 -27.15 66.26
C ARG A 496 1.20 -27.95 66.76
N ARG A 497 0.18 -28.14 65.92
CA ARG A 497 -0.99 -29.00 66.24
C ARG A 497 -0.60 -30.47 66.37
N ALA A 498 0.22 -30.99 65.46
CA ALA A 498 0.70 -32.37 65.50
C ALA A 498 1.55 -32.63 66.75
N ALA A 499 2.47 -31.72 67.10
CA ALA A 499 3.25 -31.80 68.33
C ALA A 499 2.38 -31.78 69.59
N ALA A 500 1.37 -30.90 69.64
CA ALA A 500 0.42 -30.84 70.75
C ALA A 500 -0.45 -32.11 70.87
N GLU A 501 -0.82 -32.76 69.75
CA GLU A 501 -1.52 -34.03 69.80
C GLU A 501 -0.62 -35.19 70.26
N ILE A 502 0.65 -35.23 69.84
CA ILE A 502 1.64 -36.20 70.32
C ILE A 502 1.83 -36.05 71.83
N GLU A 503 2.01 -34.84 72.35
CA GLU A 503 2.14 -34.62 73.80
C GLU A 503 0.87 -35.05 74.56
N ARG A 504 -0.32 -34.78 74.01
CA ARG A 504 -1.59 -35.23 74.62
C ARG A 504 -1.67 -36.75 74.69
N ARG A 505 -1.37 -37.45 73.59
CA ARG A 505 -1.34 -38.93 73.54
C ARG A 505 -0.28 -39.53 74.45
N ALA A 506 0.88 -38.88 74.57
CA ALA A 506 1.94 -39.30 75.49
C ALA A 506 1.47 -39.21 76.96
N VAL A 507 0.81 -38.12 77.36
CA VAL A 507 0.22 -37.97 78.70
C VAL A 507 -0.88 -39.00 78.95
N GLU A 508 -1.80 -39.19 77.99
CA GLU A 508 -2.84 -40.24 78.05
C GLU A 508 -2.23 -41.64 78.29
N ALA A 509 -1.11 -41.95 77.63
CA ALA A 509 -0.38 -43.22 77.81
C ALA A 509 0.40 -43.31 79.14
N GLU A 510 0.97 -42.22 79.64
CA GLU A 510 1.64 -42.17 80.95
C GLU A 510 0.65 -42.37 82.12
N ASP A 511 -0.57 -41.84 82.00
CA ASP A 511 -1.66 -42.08 82.95
C ASP A 511 -2.19 -43.52 82.88
N ALA A 512 -2.40 -44.06 81.68
CA ALA A 512 -2.79 -45.47 81.51
C ALA A 512 -1.74 -46.43 82.10
N ALA A 513 -0.44 -46.11 81.97
CA ALA A 513 0.67 -46.85 82.55
C ALA A 513 0.92 -46.59 84.05
N LYS A 514 0.19 -45.66 84.68
CA LYS A 514 0.27 -45.29 86.11
C LYS A 514 1.68 -44.91 86.59
N LEU A 515 2.44 -44.21 85.74
CA LEU A 515 3.85 -43.88 86.02
C LEU A 515 4.02 -42.90 87.19
N LYS A 516 5.14 -43.05 87.91
CA LYS A 516 5.54 -42.17 89.02
C LYS A 516 6.01 -40.79 88.51
N PRO A 517 6.00 -39.73 89.34
CA PRO A 517 6.43 -38.40 88.92
C PRO A 517 7.84 -38.32 88.28
N ARG A 518 8.86 -39.02 88.82
CA ARG A 518 10.20 -39.05 88.20
C ARG A 518 10.18 -39.70 86.81
N GLU A 519 9.46 -40.80 86.65
CA GLU A 519 9.34 -41.55 85.38
C GLU A 519 8.65 -40.71 84.29
N ARG A 520 7.67 -39.88 84.66
CA ARG A 520 7.03 -38.90 83.77
C ARG A 520 7.98 -37.75 83.40
N ALA A 521 8.72 -37.21 84.36
CA ALA A 521 9.70 -36.16 84.12
C ALA A 521 10.81 -36.62 83.15
N VAL A 522 11.33 -37.85 83.31
CA VAL A 522 12.27 -38.47 82.36
C VAL A 522 11.67 -38.58 80.95
N ARG A 523 10.42 -39.04 80.82
CA ARG A 523 9.73 -39.13 79.52
C ARG A 523 9.50 -37.77 78.86
N ARG A 524 9.17 -36.75 79.64
CA ARG A 524 9.07 -35.37 79.15
C ARG A 524 10.42 -34.87 78.62
N VAL A 525 11.51 -35.07 79.37
CA VAL A 525 12.86 -34.69 78.91
C VAL A 525 13.27 -35.51 77.68
N ALA A 526 12.89 -36.78 77.57
CA ALA A 526 13.11 -37.57 76.35
C ALA A 526 12.37 -36.97 75.13
N ARG A 527 11.15 -36.46 75.30
CA ARG A 527 10.43 -35.71 74.25
C ARG A 527 11.10 -34.37 73.93
N MET A 528 11.59 -33.63 74.93
CA MET A 528 12.39 -32.42 74.71
C MET A 528 13.66 -32.71 73.90
N ILE A 529 14.37 -33.81 74.19
CA ILE A 529 15.56 -34.23 73.45
C ILE A 529 15.21 -34.52 71.97
N LEU A 530 14.10 -35.21 71.71
CA LEU A 530 13.64 -35.50 70.35
C LEU A 530 13.22 -34.24 69.56
N VAL A 531 12.58 -33.26 70.21
CA VAL A 531 11.94 -32.11 69.54
C VAL A 531 12.83 -30.87 69.47
N ALA A 532 13.61 -30.59 70.53
CA ALA A 532 14.43 -29.37 70.64
C ALA A 532 15.94 -29.60 70.43
N ALA A 533 16.38 -30.86 70.32
CA ALA A 533 17.79 -31.25 70.25
C ALA A 533 18.12 -32.30 69.18
N ASP A 534 17.21 -32.53 68.22
CA ASP A 534 17.32 -33.53 67.13
C ASP A 534 17.60 -34.97 67.62
N GLY A 535 17.15 -35.33 68.83
CA GLY A 535 17.46 -36.62 69.46
C GLY A 535 18.85 -36.69 70.12
N VAL A 536 19.68 -35.64 70.04
CA VAL A 536 21.04 -35.60 70.60
C VAL A 536 21.00 -34.99 72.00
N ALA A 537 20.95 -35.83 73.03
CA ALA A 537 20.76 -35.44 74.43
C ALA A 537 21.68 -34.29 74.90
N ASP A 538 22.95 -34.30 74.52
CA ASP A 538 23.92 -33.27 74.94
C ASP A 538 23.62 -31.86 74.40
N ARG A 539 22.87 -31.75 73.28
CA ARG A 539 22.47 -30.45 72.72
C ARG A 539 21.33 -29.80 73.51
N LEU A 540 20.57 -30.55 74.32
CA LEU A 540 19.51 -29.97 75.14
C LEU A 540 20.14 -29.24 76.36
N PRO A 541 19.96 -27.91 76.50
CA PRO A 541 20.52 -27.17 77.62
C PRO A 541 19.91 -27.61 78.96
N LEU A 542 20.75 -27.69 80.00
CA LEU A 542 20.28 -28.01 81.35
C LEU A 542 19.29 -26.95 81.87
N ALA A 543 19.47 -25.69 81.50
CA ALA A 543 18.57 -24.59 81.89
C ALA A 543 17.12 -24.80 81.41
N ASP A 544 16.93 -25.37 80.21
CA ASP A 544 15.60 -25.61 79.65
C ASP A 544 14.89 -26.75 80.40
N ILE A 545 15.64 -27.79 80.77
CA ILE A 545 15.17 -28.88 81.64
C ILE A 545 14.83 -28.36 83.04
N GLN A 546 15.66 -27.46 83.59
CA GLN A 546 15.38 -26.80 84.87
C GLN A 546 14.10 -25.96 84.82
N HIS A 547 13.85 -25.26 83.72
CA HIS A 547 12.64 -24.46 83.52
C HIS A 547 11.39 -25.34 83.38
N GLU A 548 11.41 -26.32 82.49
CA GLU A 548 10.27 -27.19 82.18
C GLU A 548 9.88 -28.10 83.36
N LEU A 549 10.85 -28.61 84.12
CA LEU A 549 10.59 -29.46 85.30
C LEU A 549 10.51 -28.66 86.62
N GLY A 550 10.78 -27.35 86.61
CA GLY A 550 10.81 -26.51 87.81
C GLY A 550 11.92 -26.88 88.82
N VAL A 551 13.02 -27.50 88.38
CA VAL A 551 14.07 -28.01 89.27
C VAL A 551 15.23 -27.02 89.47
N ALA A 552 15.48 -26.66 90.73
CA ALA A 552 16.46 -25.61 91.08
C ALA A 552 17.94 -26.02 90.88
N SER A 553 18.27 -27.31 90.84
CA SER A 553 19.66 -27.78 90.67
C SER A 553 19.99 -28.18 89.22
N PRO A 554 21.08 -27.66 88.63
CA PRO A 554 21.62 -28.16 87.36
C PRO A 554 22.04 -29.64 87.42
N SER A 555 22.45 -30.16 88.59
CA SER A 555 22.83 -31.58 88.73
C SER A 555 21.63 -32.50 88.47
N THR A 556 20.49 -32.15 89.06
CA THR A 556 19.23 -32.91 88.91
C THR A 556 18.69 -32.81 87.49
N ALA A 557 18.84 -31.67 86.81
CA ALA A 557 18.54 -31.57 85.38
C ALA A 557 19.47 -32.45 84.53
N SER A 558 20.73 -32.60 84.91
CA SER A 558 21.68 -33.50 84.23
C SER A 558 21.35 -34.98 84.46
N GLU A 559 20.91 -35.37 85.66
CA GLU A 559 20.37 -36.71 85.94
C GLU A 559 19.18 -37.02 85.01
N TYR A 560 18.19 -36.12 84.96
CA TYR A 560 17.02 -36.28 84.08
C TYR A 560 17.40 -36.37 82.59
N ARG A 561 18.41 -35.61 82.15
CA ARG A 561 18.93 -35.66 80.77
C ARG A 561 19.59 -36.99 80.44
N GLN A 562 20.33 -37.58 81.39
CA GLN A 562 20.94 -38.89 81.22
C GLN A 562 19.90 -40.02 81.23
N GLU A 563 19.01 -40.06 82.24
CA GLU A 563 17.91 -41.03 82.31
C GLU A 563 17.04 -40.99 81.04
N ALA A 564 16.82 -39.81 80.47
CA ALA A 564 16.08 -39.62 79.23
C ALA A 564 16.85 -40.11 77.99
N ALA A 565 18.17 -39.90 77.92
CA ALA A 565 19.02 -40.42 76.85
C ALA A 565 19.07 -41.96 76.85
N GLU A 566 19.20 -42.56 78.03
CA GLU A 566 19.17 -44.01 78.23
C GLU A 566 17.78 -44.59 77.85
N LEU A 567 16.70 -43.89 78.18
CA LEU A 567 15.33 -44.29 77.79
C LEU A 567 15.10 -44.24 76.27
N LEU A 568 15.65 -43.24 75.58
CA LEU A 568 15.62 -43.15 74.11
C LEU A 568 16.47 -44.26 73.46
N ALA A 569 17.66 -44.54 73.99
CA ALA A 569 18.49 -45.66 73.55
C ALA A 569 17.82 -47.03 73.79
N GLY A 570 17.02 -47.14 74.85
CA GLY A 570 16.13 -48.27 75.14
C GLY A 570 14.92 -48.40 74.20
N GLY A 571 14.79 -47.53 73.19
CA GLY A 571 13.76 -47.63 72.15
C GLY A 571 12.44 -46.92 72.47
N TYR A 572 12.38 -46.06 73.48
CA TYR A 572 11.20 -45.23 73.73
C TYR A 572 10.86 -44.35 72.51
N ARG A 573 9.59 -44.40 72.11
CA ARG A 573 8.99 -43.51 71.10
C ARG A 573 7.70 -42.96 71.71
N PRO A 574 7.48 -41.63 71.68
CA PRO A 574 6.28 -40.99 72.24
C PRO A 574 5.04 -41.20 71.36
#